data_AF-A0AAW0B7V7-F1
#
_entry.id   AF-A0AAW0B7V7-F1
#
_cell.length_a   1.000
_cell.length_b   1.000
_cell.length_c   1.000
_cell.angle_alpha   90.00
_cell.angle_beta   90.00
_cell.angle_gamma   90.00
#
_symmetry.space_group_name_H-M   'P 1'
#
loop_
_entity.id
_entity.type
_entity.pdbx_description
1 polymer ?
#
loop_
_entity_poly.entity_id
_entity_poly.type
_entity_poly.pdbx_seq_one_letter_code
_entity_poly.pdbx_strand_id
1 'polypeptide(L)'
;RPRRRRKRFHRADDAPASLDSQNSETLEDRTRKAGRHFLIDEGLFFIDEGAIWSLNVDDDFDYSTEFNSKSTRIQAQLQDVIRLLPDDAVSRRTEEWIGDAFRDGMGSQRSATAYRLRRPSLKHLADATDLKHFTTSSDRFENFKQRIGYVPATDTAGAYYSAFKAPILYDEFAGEIDVDHLFRNPLLLNIHACILRGADGPTNLFTDNPYRPQAPYMEKIHNITRTSTGAIANAAVLAIWLYSADTKFLERGNETNINYRKRYRQYVEELRKGLTAKKAWVDALLNYWDGVFFPDADDDDGAARGAGDGENAEMESVVDAFANAPSLETPPAVCSYVICVISYS
;
A
#
# COMPACT_ATOMS: atom_id res chain seq x y z
N ARG A 1 -46.79 18.69 25.83
CA ARG A 1 -45.75 19.74 26.05
C ARG A 1 -45.44 20.40 24.72
N PRO A 2 -45.60 21.72 24.56
CA PRO A 2 -45.43 22.39 23.25
C PRO A 2 -43.96 22.68 22.93
N ARG A 3 -43.61 22.56 21.64
CA ARG A 3 -42.28 22.81 21.05
C ARG A 3 -41.95 24.31 21.07
N ARG A 4 -40.79 24.67 21.63
CA ARG A 4 -40.27 26.04 21.70
C ARG A 4 -39.69 26.46 20.33
N ARG A 5 -40.32 27.44 19.67
CA ARG A 5 -39.79 28.13 18.47
C ARG A 5 -38.48 28.87 18.83
N ARG A 6 -37.37 28.57 18.15
CA ARG A 6 -36.15 29.41 18.18
C ARG A 6 -36.34 30.63 17.28
N LYS A 7 -36.15 31.82 17.84
CA LYS A 7 -36.12 33.10 17.12
C LYS A 7 -34.88 33.17 16.23
N ARG A 8 -35.05 33.48 14.94
CA ARG A 8 -33.97 33.91 14.04
C ARG A 8 -33.63 35.36 14.40
N PHE A 9 -32.37 35.64 14.67
CA PHE A 9 -31.85 37.00 14.64
C PHE A 9 -31.44 37.32 13.21
N HIS A 10 -32.11 38.30 12.60
CA HIS A 10 -31.60 39.01 11.44
C HIS A 10 -30.49 39.96 11.92
N ARG A 11 -29.33 39.91 11.27
CA ARG A 11 -28.41 41.05 11.22
C ARG A 11 -28.26 41.39 9.74
N ALA A 12 -28.72 42.57 9.38
CA ALA A 12 -28.54 43.16 8.06
C ALA A 12 -27.25 43.99 8.04
N ASP A 13 -26.75 44.17 6.81
CA ASP A 13 -25.81 45.18 6.32
C ASP A 13 -24.30 44.85 6.34
N ASP A 14 -23.92 44.03 5.35
CA ASP A 14 -23.03 44.34 4.22
C ASP A 14 -21.78 45.22 4.46
N ALA A 15 -20.63 44.56 4.43
CA ALA A 15 -19.50 44.98 3.62
C ALA A 15 -19.23 43.85 2.61
N PRO A 16 -18.99 44.12 1.31
CA PRO A 16 -18.69 43.06 0.37
C PRO A 16 -17.31 42.50 0.69
N ALA A 17 -17.27 41.39 1.43
CA ALA A 17 -16.07 40.58 1.48
C ALA A 17 -15.78 40.13 0.05
N SER A 18 -14.65 40.60 -0.48
CA SER A 18 -14.10 40.18 -1.76
C SER A 18 -14.19 38.66 -1.90
N LEU A 19 -14.80 38.20 -2.98
CA LEU A 19 -14.98 36.80 -3.36
C LEU A 19 -13.66 36.05 -3.67
N ASP A 20 -12.51 36.61 -3.29
CA ASP A 20 -11.17 36.12 -3.60
C ASP A 20 -10.44 35.43 -2.43
N SER A 21 -11.08 35.19 -1.27
CA SER A 21 -10.47 34.36 -0.21
C SER A 21 -10.67 32.85 -0.47
N GLN A 22 -10.56 32.41 -1.72
CA GLN A 22 -10.61 31.00 -2.09
C GLN A 22 -9.33 30.28 -1.59
N ASN A 23 -9.41 29.71 -0.39
CA ASN A 23 -8.73 28.48 0.03
C ASN A 23 -7.27 28.28 -0.46
N SER A 24 -6.33 29.11 -0.02
CA SER A 24 -4.91 28.72 -0.12
C SER A 24 -4.65 27.58 0.86
N GLU A 25 -4.46 26.36 0.36
CA GLU A 25 -4.09 25.20 1.18
C GLU A 25 -2.84 25.52 2.00
N THR A 26 -2.91 25.35 3.33
CA THR A 26 -1.79 25.70 4.20
C THR A 26 -0.64 24.71 4.02
N LEU A 27 0.59 25.08 4.42
CA LEU A 27 1.70 24.13 4.41
C LEU A 27 1.41 22.91 5.28
N GLU A 28 0.72 23.10 6.41
CA GLU A 28 0.31 22.02 7.30
C GLU A 28 -0.69 21.07 6.62
N ASP A 29 -1.67 21.60 5.87
CA ASP A 29 -2.60 20.77 5.10
C ASP A 29 -1.88 19.96 4.01
N ARG A 30 -0.95 20.57 3.29
CA ARG A 30 -0.10 19.89 2.30
C ARG A 30 0.77 18.79 2.94
N THR A 31 1.33 19.03 4.13
CA THR A 31 2.10 18.02 4.89
C THR A 31 1.21 16.86 5.35
N ARG A 32 -0.01 17.15 5.84
CA ARG A 32 -1.00 16.08 6.14
C ARG A 32 -1.34 15.28 4.89
N LYS A 33 -1.50 15.94 3.74
CA LYS A 33 -1.76 15.29 2.45
C LYS A 33 -0.60 14.38 2.04
N ALA A 34 0.66 14.81 2.20
CA ALA A 34 1.83 13.96 1.99
C ALA A 34 1.82 12.71 2.88
N GLY A 35 1.46 12.85 4.16
CA GLY A 35 1.30 11.72 5.07
C GLY A 35 0.22 10.72 4.64
N ARG A 36 -0.89 11.21 4.06
CA ARG A 36 -1.92 10.32 3.47
C ARG A 36 -1.38 9.57 2.26
N HIS A 37 -0.67 10.26 1.36
CA HIS A 37 -0.06 9.66 0.18
C HIS A 37 0.94 8.57 0.58
N PHE A 38 1.84 8.89 1.50
CA PHE A 38 2.82 7.95 2.02
C PHE A 38 2.16 6.67 2.54
N LEU A 39 1.04 6.77 3.26
CA LEU A 39 0.34 5.58 3.74
C LEU A 39 -0.28 4.74 2.62
N ILE A 40 -0.68 5.36 1.51
CA ILE A 40 -1.31 4.66 0.38
C ILE A 40 -0.24 3.86 -0.40
N ASP A 41 0.89 4.50 -0.71
CA ASP A 41 1.89 3.96 -1.65
C ASP A 41 3.18 3.45 -0.99
N GLU A 42 3.63 4.02 0.13
CA GLU A 42 5.03 3.81 0.57
C GLU A 42 5.17 3.08 1.90
N GLY A 43 4.30 3.35 2.87
CA GLY A 43 4.52 2.89 4.25
C GLY A 43 3.28 2.86 5.10
N LEU A 44 2.85 1.65 5.50
CA LEU A 44 1.77 1.49 6.47
C LEU A 44 2.17 1.98 7.87
N PHE A 45 3.43 1.83 8.25
CA PHE A 45 3.96 2.18 9.57
C PHE A 45 5.37 2.75 9.45
N PHE A 46 5.74 3.64 10.38
CA PHE A 46 7.14 4.04 10.51
C PHE A 46 7.97 2.89 11.07
N ILE A 47 9.22 2.81 10.61
CA ILE A 47 10.23 1.90 11.15
C ILE A 47 10.68 2.39 12.52
N ASP A 48 10.91 3.70 12.62
CA ASP A 48 11.25 4.39 13.85
C ASP A 48 10.75 5.85 13.76
N GLU A 49 9.67 6.13 14.48
CA GLU A 49 8.95 7.40 14.39
C GLU A 49 9.77 8.59 14.89
N GLY A 50 10.63 8.40 15.89
CA GLY A 50 11.47 9.47 16.41
C GLY A 50 12.70 9.72 15.54
N ALA A 51 13.33 8.64 15.07
CA ALA A 51 14.56 8.75 14.28
C ALA A 51 14.32 9.41 12.92
N ILE A 52 13.19 9.15 12.25
CA ILE A 52 12.97 9.62 10.87
C ILE A 52 13.00 11.15 10.73
N TRP A 53 12.49 11.89 11.72
CA TRP A 53 12.44 13.37 11.66
C TRP A 53 13.74 14.04 12.11
N SER A 54 14.63 13.30 12.78
CA SER A 54 15.88 13.81 13.34
C SER A 54 17.13 13.33 12.60
N LEU A 55 17.02 12.29 11.77
CA LEU A 55 18.11 11.73 10.98
C LEU A 55 18.54 12.69 9.86
N ASN A 56 19.84 12.87 9.67
CA ASN A 56 20.38 13.63 8.54
C ASN A 56 20.10 12.90 7.23
N VAL A 57 19.77 13.67 6.18
CA VAL A 57 19.56 13.11 4.85
C VAL A 57 20.91 12.74 4.26
N ASP A 58 21.03 11.50 3.82
CA ASP A 58 22.12 11.00 2.98
C ASP A 58 21.68 11.11 1.52
N ASP A 59 22.11 12.19 0.86
CA ASP A 59 21.75 12.50 -0.53
C ASP A 59 22.28 11.45 -1.53
N ASP A 60 23.33 10.72 -1.14
CA ASP A 60 23.96 9.65 -1.94
C ASP A 60 23.48 8.25 -1.51
N PHE A 61 22.35 8.17 -0.79
CA PHE A 61 21.84 6.91 -0.27
C PHE A 61 21.57 5.88 -1.37
N ASP A 62 22.24 4.73 -1.28
CA ASP A 62 22.02 3.61 -2.18
C ASP A 62 20.87 2.72 -1.69
N TYR A 63 19.74 2.79 -2.40
CA TYR A 63 18.56 1.96 -2.14
C TYR A 63 18.81 0.45 -2.21
N SER A 64 19.88 0.01 -2.87
CA SER A 64 20.30 -1.39 -2.84
C SER A 64 20.58 -1.90 -1.43
N THR A 65 21.10 -1.02 -0.58
CA THR A 65 21.51 -1.30 0.79
C THR A 65 20.38 -1.13 1.80
N GLU A 66 19.17 -0.77 1.34
CA GLU A 66 18.00 -0.48 2.18
C GLU A 66 17.85 -1.50 3.29
N PHE A 67 17.89 -2.80 2.96
CA PHE A 67 17.56 -3.87 3.90
C PHE A 67 18.71 -4.37 4.77
N ASN A 68 19.93 -3.85 4.61
CA ASN A 68 21.15 -4.35 5.26
C ASN A 68 21.17 -4.09 6.78
N SER A 69 20.49 -3.04 7.24
CA SER A 69 20.49 -2.65 8.66
C SER A 69 19.23 -1.89 9.05
N LYS A 70 19.01 -1.68 10.35
CA LYS A 70 17.91 -0.80 10.80
C LYS A 70 18.11 0.65 10.33
N SER A 71 19.34 1.15 10.32
CA SER A 71 19.65 2.54 9.94
C SER A 71 19.42 2.79 8.46
N THR A 72 19.87 1.90 7.58
CA THR A 72 19.64 2.00 6.14
C THR A 72 18.15 1.95 5.80
N ARG A 73 17.36 1.14 6.52
CA ARG A 73 15.90 1.12 6.37
C ARG A 73 15.23 2.43 6.78
N ILE A 74 15.69 3.05 7.88
CA ILE A 74 15.19 4.37 8.30
C ILE A 74 15.57 5.43 7.26
N GLN A 75 16.79 5.37 6.71
CA GLN A 75 17.25 6.29 5.67
C GLN A 75 16.43 6.16 4.38
N ALA A 76 16.17 4.93 3.92
CA ALA A 76 15.28 4.69 2.78
C ALA A 76 13.87 5.24 3.02
N GLN A 77 13.29 4.99 4.20
CA GLN A 77 11.97 5.52 4.55
C GLN A 77 11.97 7.05 4.65
N LEU A 78 13.06 7.67 5.12
CA LEU A 78 13.22 9.12 5.13
C LEU A 78 13.23 9.68 3.70
N GLN A 79 13.92 9.04 2.77
CA GLN A 79 13.90 9.44 1.36
C GLN A 79 12.49 9.34 0.75
N ASP A 80 11.75 8.27 1.06
CA ASP A 80 10.35 8.13 0.65
C ASP A 80 9.45 9.25 1.24
N VAL A 81 9.68 9.67 2.48
CA VAL A 81 8.98 10.81 3.11
C VAL A 81 9.34 12.12 2.42
N ILE A 82 10.64 12.40 2.19
CA ILE A 82 11.12 13.64 1.58
C ILE A 82 10.56 13.81 0.18
N ARG A 83 10.54 12.74 -0.63
CA ARG A 83 9.97 12.75 -1.99
C ARG A 83 8.52 13.22 -2.04
N LEU A 84 7.75 13.00 -0.96
CA LEU A 84 6.33 13.34 -0.91
C LEU A 84 6.05 14.66 -0.19
N LEU A 85 7.00 15.16 0.60
CA LEU A 85 6.84 16.43 1.30
C LEU A 85 6.92 17.61 0.33
N PRO A 86 6.15 18.68 0.55
CA PRO A 86 6.39 19.95 -0.14
C PRO A 86 7.81 20.48 0.14
N ASP A 87 8.46 21.11 -0.85
CA ASP A 87 9.82 21.65 -0.70
C ASP A 87 9.98 22.56 0.54
N ASP A 88 8.98 23.41 0.80
CA ASP A 88 8.94 24.28 1.98
C ASP A 88 8.96 23.47 3.30
N ALA A 89 8.32 22.30 3.33
CA ALA A 89 8.30 21.40 4.47
C ALA A 89 9.62 20.61 4.59
N VAL A 90 10.26 20.24 3.48
CA VAL A 90 11.55 19.53 3.48
C VAL A 90 12.62 20.37 4.20
N SER A 91 12.70 21.66 3.87
CA SER A 91 13.65 22.58 4.52
C SER A 91 13.44 22.76 6.03
N ARG A 92 12.22 22.48 6.50
CA ARG A 92 11.77 22.64 7.89
C ARG A 92 11.49 21.30 8.58
N ARG A 93 11.86 20.17 7.96
CA ARG A 93 11.47 18.81 8.37
C ARG A 93 11.77 18.48 9.84
N THR A 94 12.82 19.07 10.41
CA THR A 94 13.20 18.86 11.81
C THR A 94 12.29 19.59 12.80
N GLU A 95 11.41 20.48 12.34
CA GLU A 95 10.40 21.12 13.18
C GLU A 95 9.32 20.11 13.58
N GLU A 96 9.01 20.04 14.88
CA GLU A 96 8.11 19.04 15.47
C GLU A 96 6.75 18.95 14.77
N TRP A 97 6.17 20.11 14.44
CA TRP A 97 4.85 20.20 13.81
C TRP A 97 4.80 19.57 12.40
N ILE A 98 5.92 19.49 11.68
CA ILE A 98 5.98 18.80 10.38
C ILE A 98 5.72 17.31 10.57
N GLY A 99 6.43 16.72 11.55
CA GLY A 99 6.27 15.32 11.90
C GLY A 99 4.86 15.02 12.40
N ASP A 100 4.29 15.89 13.25
CA ASP A 100 2.92 15.76 13.74
C ASP A 100 1.90 15.82 12.60
N ALA A 101 1.98 16.82 11.73
CA ALA A 101 1.08 16.95 10.59
C ALA A 101 1.17 15.72 9.67
N PHE A 102 2.38 15.25 9.36
CA PHE A 102 2.52 14.07 8.51
C PHE A 102 1.92 12.82 9.16
N ARG A 103 2.17 12.62 10.47
CA ARG A 103 1.59 11.53 11.26
C ARG A 103 0.07 11.60 11.33
N ASP A 104 -0.49 12.79 11.51
CA ASP A 104 -1.94 13.00 11.49
C ASP A 104 -2.53 12.63 10.12
N GLY A 105 -1.83 12.98 9.04
CA GLY A 105 -2.11 12.52 7.69
C GLY A 105 -2.22 10.99 7.62
N MET A 106 -1.15 10.29 7.97
CA MET A 106 -1.12 8.83 8.02
C MET A 106 -2.22 8.25 8.92
N GLY A 107 -2.35 8.73 10.16
CA GLY A 107 -3.32 8.26 11.15
C GLY A 107 -4.76 8.40 10.66
N SER A 108 -5.08 9.53 10.02
CA SER A 108 -6.39 9.78 9.42
C SER A 108 -6.69 8.81 8.27
N GLN A 109 -5.74 8.60 7.35
CA GLN A 109 -5.91 7.68 6.22
C GLN A 109 -6.06 6.24 6.67
N ARG A 110 -5.25 5.80 7.64
CA ARG A 110 -5.31 4.45 8.23
C ARG A 110 -6.67 4.19 8.85
N SER A 111 -7.14 5.12 9.69
CA SER A 111 -8.41 5.00 10.40
C SER A 111 -9.60 5.00 9.44
N ALA A 112 -9.57 5.89 8.43
CA ALA A 112 -10.59 5.94 7.40
C ALA A 112 -10.63 4.65 6.57
N THR A 113 -9.47 4.10 6.21
CA THR A 113 -9.35 2.84 5.47
C THR A 113 -9.89 1.68 6.28
N ALA A 114 -9.43 1.49 7.53
CA ALA A 114 -9.91 0.43 8.41
C ALA A 114 -11.44 0.48 8.60
N TYR A 115 -11.98 1.68 8.82
CA TYR A 115 -13.43 1.89 8.92
C TYR A 115 -14.15 1.49 7.63
N ARG A 116 -13.63 1.93 6.47
CA ARG A 116 -14.22 1.70 5.14
C ARG A 116 -14.31 0.20 4.83
N LEU A 117 -13.21 -0.52 5.01
CA LEU A 117 -13.11 -1.95 4.70
C LEU A 117 -14.12 -2.80 5.51
N ARG A 118 -14.32 -2.50 6.80
CA ARG A 118 -15.22 -3.28 7.67
C ARG A 118 -16.67 -2.80 7.73
N ARG A 119 -17.00 -1.68 7.08
CA ARG A 119 -18.36 -1.12 7.12
C ARG A 119 -18.94 -0.90 5.73
N PRO A 120 -18.78 0.27 5.08
CA PRO A 120 -19.48 0.53 3.82
C PRO A 120 -18.98 -0.34 2.65
N SER A 121 -17.72 -0.78 2.66
CA SER A 121 -17.14 -1.58 1.58
C SER A 121 -17.27 -3.08 1.77
N LEU A 122 -17.61 -3.56 2.97
CA LEU A 122 -17.53 -4.99 3.30
C LEU A 122 -18.36 -5.87 2.34
N LYS A 123 -19.52 -5.36 1.88
CA LYS A 123 -20.39 -6.00 0.87
C LYS A 123 -19.69 -6.31 -0.47
N HIS A 124 -18.59 -5.61 -0.77
CA HIS A 124 -17.78 -5.79 -1.98
C HIS A 124 -16.52 -6.64 -1.73
N LEU A 125 -16.18 -6.88 -0.46
CA LEU A 125 -14.93 -7.51 -0.03
C LEU A 125 -15.14 -8.92 0.55
N ALA A 126 -16.39 -9.32 0.73
CA ALA A 126 -16.80 -10.61 1.25
C ALA A 126 -18.04 -11.07 0.51
N ASP A 127 -18.10 -12.35 0.19
CA ASP A 127 -19.30 -12.94 -0.40
C ASP A 127 -20.43 -13.08 0.64
N ALA A 128 -21.63 -13.46 0.19
CA ALA A 128 -22.78 -13.64 1.07
C ALA A 128 -22.55 -14.69 2.18
N THR A 129 -21.67 -15.67 1.94
CA THR A 129 -21.33 -16.71 2.90
C THR A 129 -20.42 -16.17 3.98
N ASP A 130 -19.42 -15.39 3.62
CA ASP A 130 -18.44 -14.80 4.52
C ASP A 130 -19.03 -13.65 5.33
N LEU A 131 -19.92 -12.84 4.75
CA LEU A 131 -20.51 -11.65 5.38
C LEU A 131 -21.12 -11.95 6.76
N LYS A 132 -21.76 -13.11 6.94
CA LYS A 132 -22.38 -13.50 8.21
C LYS A 132 -21.38 -13.69 9.36
N HIS A 133 -20.10 -13.94 9.03
CA HIS A 133 -19.03 -14.21 9.98
C HIS A 133 -18.24 -12.95 10.39
N PHE A 134 -18.52 -11.79 9.80
CA PHE A 134 -17.85 -10.53 10.17
C PHE A 134 -18.37 -9.87 11.44
N THR A 135 -19.46 -10.41 12.02
CA THR A 135 -20.16 -9.81 13.17
C THR A 135 -19.32 -9.74 14.44
N THR A 136 -18.59 -10.81 14.77
CA THR A 136 -17.82 -10.90 16.02
C THR A 136 -16.36 -11.29 15.77
N SER A 137 -15.49 -10.98 16.74
CA SER A 137 -14.07 -11.39 16.72
C SER A 137 -13.94 -12.92 16.65
N SER A 138 -14.72 -13.62 17.48
CA SER A 138 -14.70 -15.08 17.56
C SER A 138 -15.17 -15.74 16.27
N ASP A 139 -16.23 -15.22 15.65
CA ASP A 139 -16.73 -15.76 14.38
C ASP A 139 -15.70 -15.62 13.26
N ARG A 140 -15.02 -14.45 13.18
CA ARG A 140 -13.92 -14.27 12.21
C ARG A 140 -12.78 -15.23 12.47
N PHE A 141 -12.39 -15.43 13.73
CA PHE A 141 -11.34 -16.38 14.07
C PHE A 141 -11.71 -17.80 13.59
N GLU A 142 -12.88 -18.31 13.97
CA GLU A 142 -13.24 -19.69 13.63
C GLU A 142 -13.38 -19.94 12.13
N ASN A 143 -13.86 -18.95 11.37
CA ASN A 143 -14.15 -19.14 9.95
C ASN A 143 -12.98 -18.73 9.04
N PHE A 144 -12.07 -17.86 9.49
CA PHE A 144 -11.06 -17.25 8.62
C PHE A 144 -9.62 -17.47 9.04
N LYS A 145 -9.33 -18.00 10.24
CA LYS A 145 -7.94 -18.18 10.73
C LYS A 145 -7.03 -18.87 9.71
N GLN A 146 -7.51 -19.92 9.06
CA GLN A 146 -6.75 -20.64 8.03
C GLN A 146 -6.47 -19.78 6.79
N ARG A 147 -7.44 -18.96 6.35
CA ARG A 147 -7.29 -18.08 5.18
C ARG A 147 -6.20 -17.02 5.38
N ILE A 148 -5.97 -16.61 6.62
CA ILE A 148 -4.95 -15.61 6.98
C ILE A 148 -3.62 -16.24 7.44
N GLY A 149 -3.47 -17.55 7.24
CA GLY A 149 -2.21 -18.29 7.43
C GLY A 149 -2.00 -18.84 8.83
N TYR A 150 -3.06 -19.10 9.60
CA TYR A 150 -2.95 -19.74 10.91
C TYR A 150 -2.36 -21.16 10.79
N VAL A 151 -1.30 -21.42 11.54
CA VAL A 151 -0.68 -22.72 11.71
C VAL A 151 -0.95 -23.18 13.14
N PRO A 152 -1.62 -24.33 13.34
CA PRO A 152 -1.93 -24.84 14.67
C PRO A 152 -0.65 -25.19 15.44
N ALA A 153 -0.75 -25.21 16.76
CA ALA A 153 0.34 -25.64 17.62
C ALA A 153 0.69 -27.11 17.35
N THR A 154 1.96 -27.44 17.52
CA THR A 154 2.50 -28.81 17.53
C THR A 154 3.13 -29.07 18.89
N ASP A 155 3.61 -30.29 19.12
CA ASP A 155 4.29 -30.64 20.38
C ASP A 155 5.57 -29.83 20.62
N THR A 156 6.18 -29.30 19.54
CA THR A 156 7.47 -28.58 19.58
C THR A 156 7.37 -27.07 19.35
N ALA A 157 6.22 -26.58 18.86
CA ALA A 157 6.03 -25.17 18.53
C ALA A 157 4.60 -24.70 18.82
N GLY A 158 4.47 -23.51 19.40
CA GLY A 158 3.17 -22.87 19.60
C GLY A 158 2.48 -22.52 18.28
N ALA A 159 1.17 -22.27 18.34
CA ALA A 159 0.42 -21.81 17.18
C ALA A 159 0.92 -20.44 16.73
N TYR A 160 0.97 -20.21 15.43
CA TYR A 160 1.42 -18.95 14.85
C TYR A 160 0.66 -18.65 13.56
N TYR A 161 0.95 -17.49 12.95
CA TYR A 161 0.42 -17.16 11.63
C TYR A 161 1.56 -16.98 10.64
N SER A 162 1.62 -17.83 9.61
CA SER A 162 2.57 -17.71 8.51
C SER A 162 2.38 -16.41 7.74
N ALA A 163 3.49 -15.75 7.41
CA ALA A 163 3.47 -14.50 6.65
C ALA A 163 3.11 -14.76 5.18
N PHE A 164 3.65 -15.81 4.57
CA PHE A 164 3.48 -16.09 3.14
C PHE A 164 2.56 -17.28 2.86
N LYS A 165 2.39 -18.24 3.78
CA LYS A 165 1.42 -19.34 3.60
C LYS A 165 0.02 -18.94 4.07
N ALA A 166 -0.48 -17.82 3.56
CA ALA A 166 -1.81 -17.30 3.83
C ALA A 166 -2.63 -17.32 2.52
N PRO A 167 -3.63 -18.21 2.37
CA PRO A 167 -4.43 -18.34 1.14
C PRO A 167 -5.00 -17.03 0.60
N ILE A 168 -5.34 -16.08 1.49
CA ILE A 168 -5.88 -14.77 1.12
C ILE A 168 -4.94 -13.92 0.26
N LEU A 169 -3.65 -14.27 0.19
CA LEU A 169 -2.67 -13.55 -0.63
C LEU A 169 -2.67 -14.02 -2.09
N TYR A 170 -3.23 -15.19 -2.39
CA TYR A 170 -3.11 -15.82 -3.70
C TYR A 170 -4.44 -15.84 -4.42
N ASP A 171 -4.43 -15.68 -5.74
CA ASP A 171 -5.57 -16.04 -6.58
C ASP A 171 -5.76 -17.56 -6.62
N GLU A 172 -4.68 -18.34 -6.65
CA GLU A 172 -4.67 -19.80 -6.51
C GLU A 172 -3.65 -20.24 -5.44
N PHE A 173 -4.10 -20.99 -4.42
CA PHE A 173 -3.23 -21.48 -3.34
C PHE A 173 -3.29 -23.00 -3.19
N ALA A 174 -2.21 -23.67 -3.57
CA ALA A 174 -2.06 -25.12 -3.46
C ALA A 174 -1.40 -25.60 -2.14
N GLY A 175 -1.22 -24.70 -1.16
CA GLY A 175 -0.59 -25.01 0.14
C GLY A 175 0.89 -24.63 0.24
N GLU A 176 1.53 -24.34 -0.89
CA GLU A 176 2.93 -23.90 -0.98
C GLU A 176 3.04 -22.49 -1.55
N ILE A 177 4.21 -21.88 -1.38
CA ILE A 177 4.47 -20.53 -1.88
C ILE A 177 4.70 -20.61 -3.39
N ASP A 178 3.80 -19.99 -4.13
CA ASP A 178 3.89 -19.82 -5.58
C ASP A 178 3.94 -18.32 -5.90
N VAL A 179 5.09 -17.85 -6.39
CA VAL A 179 5.32 -16.43 -6.66
C VAL A 179 4.51 -15.88 -7.82
N ASP A 180 4.05 -16.75 -8.73
CA ASP A 180 3.25 -16.35 -9.88
C ASP A 180 1.80 -16.07 -9.48
N HIS A 181 1.34 -16.68 -8.38
CA HIS A 181 0.01 -16.48 -7.81
C HIS A 181 0.00 -15.55 -6.58
N LEU A 182 1.16 -15.32 -5.97
CA LEU A 182 1.29 -14.49 -4.77
C LEU A 182 0.93 -13.02 -5.05
N PHE A 183 0.15 -12.44 -4.15
CA PHE A 183 -0.40 -11.08 -4.21
C PHE A 183 -1.36 -10.80 -5.37
N ARG A 184 -1.90 -11.84 -6.01
CA ARG A 184 -2.86 -11.70 -7.12
C ARG A 184 -4.31 -11.90 -6.74
N ASN A 185 -4.61 -12.24 -5.48
CA ASN A 185 -5.98 -12.43 -5.03
C ASN A 185 -6.86 -11.19 -5.34
N PRO A 186 -8.00 -11.35 -6.04
CA PRO A 186 -8.90 -10.24 -6.39
C PRO A 186 -9.35 -9.38 -5.19
N LEU A 187 -9.38 -9.95 -4.00
CA LEU A 187 -9.64 -9.21 -2.76
C LEU A 187 -8.62 -8.09 -2.52
N LEU A 188 -7.34 -8.32 -2.81
CA LEU A 188 -6.29 -7.30 -2.62
C LEU A 188 -6.51 -6.11 -3.53
N LEU A 189 -6.86 -6.37 -4.79
CA LEU A 189 -7.22 -5.35 -5.77
C LEU A 189 -8.47 -4.59 -5.30
N ASN A 190 -9.51 -5.27 -4.84
CA ASN A 190 -10.69 -4.60 -4.28
C ASN A 190 -10.35 -3.74 -3.03
N ILE A 191 -9.44 -4.19 -2.17
CA ILE A 191 -8.98 -3.40 -1.02
C ILE A 191 -8.22 -2.15 -1.50
N HIS A 192 -7.37 -2.28 -2.51
CA HIS A 192 -6.67 -1.14 -3.08
C HIS A 192 -7.61 -0.16 -3.78
N ALA A 193 -8.60 -0.65 -4.52
CA ALA A 193 -9.69 0.15 -5.05
C ALA A 193 -10.46 0.89 -3.94
N CYS A 194 -10.69 0.24 -2.80
CA CYS A 194 -11.27 0.89 -1.63
C CYS A 194 -10.40 2.03 -1.12
N ILE A 195 -9.08 1.87 -1.08
CA ILE A 195 -8.13 2.90 -0.63
C ILE A 195 -8.16 4.10 -1.59
N LEU A 196 -8.01 3.85 -2.89
CA LEU A 196 -7.92 4.86 -3.93
C LEU A 196 -9.26 5.59 -4.17
N ARG A 197 -10.34 4.84 -4.38
CA ARG A 197 -11.61 5.33 -4.96
C ARG A 197 -12.74 5.40 -3.94
N GLY A 198 -12.51 5.07 -2.68
CA GLY A 198 -13.54 5.15 -1.65
C GLY A 198 -14.38 3.88 -1.54
N ALA A 199 -15.51 3.97 -0.83
CA ALA A 199 -16.18 2.77 -0.34
C ALA A 199 -16.73 1.85 -1.43
N ASP A 200 -17.21 2.43 -2.52
CA ASP A 200 -17.72 1.72 -3.70
C ASP A 200 -16.65 1.55 -4.79
N GLY A 201 -15.38 1.87 -4.50
CA GLY A 201 -14.24 1.70 -5.40
C GLY A 201 -14.15 0.31 -6.07
N PRO A 202 -14.42 -0.81 -5.36
CA PRO A 202 -14.45 -2.14 -5.96
C PRO A 202 -15.54 -2.38 -7.01
N THR A 203 -16.57 -1.52 -7.07
CA THR A 203 -17.73 -1.77 -7.92
C THR A 203 -17.28 -1.82 -9.38
N ASN A 204 -17.56 -2.96 -10.03
CA ASN A 204 -17.22 -3.21 -11.43
C ASN A 204 -15.70 -3.11 -11.73
N LEU A 205 -14.83 -3.31 -10.74
CA LEU A 205 -13.38 -3.14 -10.91
C LEU A 205 -12.81 -4.02 -12.06
N PHE A 206 -13.35 -5.22 -12.23
CA PHE A 206 -12.89 -6.21 -13.22
C PHE A 206 -13.72 -6.21 -14.50
N THR A 207 -14.46 -5.13 -14.79
CA THR A 207 -15.23 -5.00 -16.02
C THR A 207 -14.79 -3.76 -16.79
N ASP A 208 -15.24 -3.62 -18.02
CA ASP A 208 -14.88 -2.49 -18.90
C ASP A 208 -15.36 -1.11 -18.39
N ASN A 209 -16.17 -1.07 -17.32
CA ASN A 209 -16.71 0.17 -16.77
C ASN A 209 -16.57 0.22 -15.24
N PRO A 210 -15.33 0.36 -14.73
CA PRO A 210 -15.07 0.42 -13.30
C PRO A 210 -15.65 1.70 -12.70
N TYR A 211 -16.14 1.60 -11.46
CA TYR A 211 -16.68 2.77 -10.76
C TYR A 211 -15.64 3.87 -10.59
N ARG A 212 -15.99 5.07 -11.02
CA ARG A 212 -15.20 6.30 -10.85
C ARG A 212 -15.97 7.30 -9.99
N PRO A 213 -15.46 7.67 -8.80
CA PRO A 213 -16.11 8.67 -7.97
C PRO A 213 -16.23 10.02 -8.67
N GLN A 214 -17.35 10.70 -8.48
CA GLN A 214 -17.56 12.06 -8.99
C GLN A 214 -16.78 13.10 -8.19
N ALA A 215 -16.65 12.89 -6.88
CA ALA A 215 -15.83 13.71 -6.01
C ALA A 215 -14.33 13.37 -6.17
N PRO A 216 -13.40 14.29 -5.87
CA PRO A 216 -11.98 13.97 -5.81
C PRO A 216 -11.73 12.77 -4.89
N TYR A 217 -10.92 11.83 -5.38
CA TYR A 217 -10.56 10.60 -4.70
C TYR A 217 -9.03 10.44 -4.70
N MET A 218 -8.49 9.55 -3.87
CA MET A 218 -7.08 9.56 -3.49
C MET A 218 -6.13 9.41 -4.68
N GLU A 219 -6.46 8.55 -5.64
CA GLU A 219 -5.73 8.39 -6.91
C GLU A 219 -5.51 9.75 -7.61
N LYS A 220 -6.58 10.53 -7.84
CA LYS A 220 -6.51 11.86 -8.46
C LYS A 220 -5.91 12.92 -7.56
N ILE A 221 -6.21 12.88 -6.25
CA ILE A 221 -5.72 13.85 -5.27
C ILE A 221 -4.19 13.79 -5.16
N HIS A 222 -3.62 12.60 -5.29
CA HIS A 222 -2.19 12.32 -5.14
C HIS A 222 -1.47 12.05 -6.47
N ASN A 223 -2.18 12.12 -7.60
CA ASN A 223 -1.64 11.82 -8.93
C ASN A 223 -0.94 10.45 -8.99
N ILE A 224 -1.59 9.43 -8.44
CA ILE A 224 -1.09 8.05 -8.45
C ILE A 224 -1.38 7.48 -9.84
N THR A 225 -0.33 7.15 -10.58
CA THR A 225 -0.40 6.66 -11.96
C THR A 225 0.11 5.23 -12.13
N ARG A 226 0.77 4.68 -11.10
CA ARG A 226 1.31 3.33 -11.08
C ARG A 226 1.23 2.75 -9.68
N THR A 227 1.20 1.43 -9.61
CA THR A 227 1.19 0.67 -8.37
C THR A 227 2.60 0.55 -7.83
N SER A 228 2.79 0.88 -6.55
CA SER A 228 4.07 0.65 -5.87
C SER A 228 4.09 -0.70 -5.15
N THR A 229 5.29 -1.18 -4.81
CA THR A 229 5.45 -2.37 -3.94
C THR A 229 4.80 -2.17 -2.56
N GLY A 230 4.82 -0.93 -2.05
CA GLY A 230 4.16 -0.57 -0.79
C GLY A 230 2.64 -0.65 -0.88
N ALA A 231 2.03 -0.23 -1.99
CA ALA A 231 0.60 -0.36 -2.23
C ALA A 231 0.12 -1.82 -2.21
N ILE A 232 0.87 -2.73 -2.84
CA ILE A 232 0.60 -4.18 -2.83
C ILE A 232 0.70 -4.73 -1.40
N ALA A 233 1.81 -4.44 -0.71
CA ALA A 233 2.02 -4.88 0.67
C ALA A 233 0.96 -4.32 1.63
N ASN A 234 0.52 -3.07 1.43
CA ASN A 234 -0.56 -2.44 2.18
C ASN A 234 -1.86 -3.22 2.01
N ALA A 235 -2.26 -3.51 0.78
CA ALA A 235 -3.47 -4.27 0.50
C ALA A 235 -3.43 -5.67 1.11
N ALA A 236 -2.29 -6.36 1.00
CA ALA A 236 -2.07 -7.68 1.61
C ALA A 236 -2.25 -7.67 3.13
N VAL A 237 -1.60 -6.73 3.82
CA VAL A 237 -1.69 -6.60 5.28
C VAL A 237 -3.11 -6.24 5.72
N LEU A 238 -3.78 -5.34 4.99
CA LEU A 238 -5.16 -4.97 5.26
C LEU A 238 -6.14 -6.10 5.00
N ALA A 239 -5.90 -6.98 4.03
CA ALA A 239 -6.71 -8.18 3.79
C ALA A 239 -6.62 -9.16 4.96
N ILE A 240 -5.39 -9.43 5.42
CA ILE A 240 -5.14 -10.26 6.61
C ILE A 240 -5.85 -9.66 7.82
N TRP A 241 -5.71 -8.36 8.06
CA TRP A 241 -6.42 -7.69 9.16
C TRP A 241 -7.94 -7.74 9.00
N LEU A 242 -8.46 -7.50 7.80
CA LEU A 242 -9.91 -7.48 7.53
C LEU A 242 -10.54 -8.78 8.02
N TYR A 243 -9.93 -9.92 7.68
CA TYR A 243 -10.38 -11.27 8.02
C TYR A 243 -9.90 -11.77 9.39
N SER A 244 -9.07 -11.01 10.11
CA SER A 244 -8.57 -11.42 11.43
C SER A 244 -9.58 -11.18 12.56
N ALA A 245 -9.35 -11.83 13.70
CA ALA A 245 -10.13 -11.61 14.91
C ALA A 245 -10.00 -10.17 15.44
N ASP A 246 -8.87 -9.49 15.19
CA ASP A 246 -8.56 -8.19 15.78
C ASP A 246 -9.61 -7.13 15.47
N THR A 247 -10.14 -6.44 16.48
CA THR A 247 -11.21 -5.44 16.28
C THR A 247 -10.72 -4.09 15.74
N LYS A 248 -9.45 -3.75 16.01
CA LYS A 248 -8.80 -2.52 15.59
C LYS A 248 -7.58 -2.83 14.74
N PHE A 249 -7.26 -1.95 13.79
CA PHE A 249 -6.03 -2.05 13.02
C PHE A 249 -4.91 -1.32 13.76
N LEU A 250 -4.06 -2.09 14.43
CA LEU A 250 -2.90 -1.62 15.18
C LEU A 250 -1.62 -2.25 14.61
N GLU A 251 -0.44 -1.79 15.03
CA GLU A 251 0.83 -2.40 14.60
C GLU A 251 0.91 -3.90 14.91
N ARG A 252 0.39 -4.28 16.07
CA ARG A 252 0.24 -5.67 16.52
C ARG A 252 -1.21 -5.89 16.92
N GLY A 253 -1.81 -6.96 16.41
CA GLY A 253 -3.16 -7.37 16.75
C GLY A 253 -3.28 -7.72 18.23
N ASN A 254 -4.35 -7.27 18.89
CA ASN A 254 -4.59 -7.58 20.30
C ASN A 254 -5.11 -9.00 20.52
N GLU A 255 -5.86 -9.54 19.56
CA GLU A 255 -6.49 -10.87 19.65
C GLU A 255 -5.61 -11.93 18.99
N THR A 256 -5.10 -11.63 17.79
CA THR A 256 -4.32 -12.61 17.01
C THR A 256 -2.82 -12.55 17.30
N ASN A 257 -2.35 -11.48 17.95
CA ASN A 257 -0.94 -11.17 18.13
C ASN A 257 -0.14 -11.03 16.81
N ILE A 258 -0.82 -10.93 15.66
CA ILE A 258 -0.17 -10.72 14.35
C ILE A 258 0.55 -9.38 14.37
N ASN A 259 1.84 -9.39 14.07
CA ASN A 259 2.62 -8.17 13.91
C ASN A 259 2.49 -7.65 12.48
N TYR A 260 1.44 -6.84 12.23
CA TYR A 260 1.13 -6.26 10.93
C TYR A 260 2.26 -5.37 10.40
N ARG A 261 2.96 -4.65 11.28
CA ARG A 261 4.16 -3.87 10.90
C ARG A 261 5.29 -4.76 10.39
N LYS A 262 5.55 -5.88 11.05
CA LYS A 262 6.55 -6.87 10.59
C LYS A 262 6.13 -7.47 9.25
N ARG A 263 4.85 -7.84 9.09
CA ARG A 263 4.34 -8.39 7.82
C ARG A 263 4.48 -7.42 6.66
N TYR A 264 4.08 -6.17 6.86
CA TYR A 264 4.25 -5.10 5.87
C TYR A 264 5.69 -5.03 5.38
N ARG A 265 6.63 -4.96 6.32
CA ARG A 265 8.06 -4.92 6.01
C ARG A 265 8.54 -6.15 5.26
N GLN A 266 8.12 -7.35 5.66
CA GLN A 266 8.49 -8.58 4.96
C GLN A 266 8.00 -8.57 3.51
N TYR A 267 6.77 -8.14 3.25
CA TYR A 267 6.23 -8.08 1.88
C TYR A 267 6.94 -7.04 1.03
N VAL A 268 7.16 -5.83 1.55
CA VAL A 268 7.89 -4.78 0.82
C VAL A 268 9.34 -5.20 0.57
N GLU A 269 9.99 -5.84 1.54
CA GLU A 269 11.36 -6.33 1.40
C GLU A 269 11.49 -7.35 0.27
N GLU A 270 10.61 -8.36 0.19
CA GLU A 270 10.63 -9.33 -0.91
C GLU A 270 10.34 -8.68 -2.27
N LEU A 271 9.34 -7.81 -2.35
CA LEU A 271 8.99 -7.12 -3.59
C LEU A 271 10.10 -6.19 -4.08
N ARG A 272 10.68 -5.37 -3.19
CA ARG A 272 11.77 -4.44 -3.54
C ARG A 272 13.04 -5.21 -3.89
N LYS A 273 13.42 -6.26 -3.13
CA LYS A 273 14.55 -7.14 -3.49
C LYS A 273 14.36 -7.78 -4.86
N GLY A 274 13.16 -8.29 -5.16
CA GLY A 274 12.86 -8.86 -6.47
C GLY A 274 12.94 -7.82 -7.59
N LEU A 275 12.49 -6.59 -7.35
CA LEU A 275 12.58 -5.48 -8.33
C LEU A 275 14.05 -5.10 -8.61
N THR A 276 14.84 -4.94 -7.56
CA THR A 276 16.28 -4.69 -7.52
C THR A 276 17.05 -5.79 -8.27
N ALA A 277 16.68 -7.05 -8.06
CA ALA A 277 17.24 -8.22 -8.74
C ALA A 277 16.60 -8.51 -10.13
N LYS A 278 15.70 -7.65 -10.62
CA LYS A 278 15.01 -7.79 -11.91
C LYS A 278 14.33 -9.15 -12.11
N LYS A 279 13.68 -9.64 -11.05
CA LYS A 279 12.89 -10.88 -11.07
C LYS A 279 11.62 -10.68 -11.90
N ALA A 280 11.38 -11.58 -12.86
CA ALA A 280 10.28 -11.45 -13.82
C ALA A 280 8.90 -11.44 -13.14
N TRP A 281 8.73 -12.21 -12.07
CA TRP A 281 7.46 -12.31 -11.36
C TRP A 281 7.04 -10.98 -10.70
N VAL A 282 7.98 -10.16 -10.23
CA VAL A 282 7.68 -8.84 -9.64
C VAL A 282 7.18 -7.87 -10.71
N ASP A 283 7.83 -7.84 -11.86
CA ASP A 283 7.39 -7.00 -12.98
C ASP A 283 6.03 -7.45 -13.51
N ALA A 284 5.83 -8.76 -13.65
CA ALA A 284 4.54 -9.31 -14.05
C ALA A 284 3.44 -8.96 -13.02
N LEU A 285 3.76 -8.98 -11.72
CA LEU A 285 2.83 -8.58 -10.67
C LEU A 285 2.49 -7.09 -10.73
N LEU A 286 3.49 -6.21 -10.87
CA LEU A 286 3.26 -4.76 -10.99
C LEU A 286 2.43 -4.44 -12.24
N ASN A 287 2.78 -5.01 -13.39
CA ASN A 287 2.01 -4.86 -14.63
C ASN A 287 0.59 -5.42 -14.51
N TYR A 288 0.39 -6.51 -13.77
CA TYR A 288 -0.94 -7.04 -13.50
C TYR A 288 -1.80 -6.05 -12.69
N TRP A 289 -1.23 -5.43 -11.65
CA TRP A 289 -1.92 -4.40 -10.87
C TRP A 289 -2.18 -3.15 -11.70
N ASP A 290 -1.18 -2.68 -12.46
CA ASP A 290 -1.30 -1.49 -13.31
C ASP A 290 -2.31 -1.68 -14.43
N GLY A 291 -2.38 -2.87 -15.04
CA GLY A 291 -3.42 -3.18 -16.02
C GLY A 291 -4.86 -3.09 -15.47
N VAL A 292 -5.04 -3.26 -14.16
CA VAL A 292 -6.35 -3.12 -13.50
C VAL A 292 -6.66 -1.67 -13.12
N PHE A 293 -5.67 -0.92 -12.63
CA PHE A 293 -5.91 0.43 -12.09
C PHE A 293 -5.62 1.55 -13.07
N PHE A 294 -4.60 1.37 -13.91
CA PHE A 294 -3.96 2.38 -14.75
C PHE A 294 -3.75 1.89 -16.20
N PRO A 295 -4.78 1.36 -16.88
CA PRO A 295 -4.63 0.79 -18.23
C PRO A 295 -4.20 1.81 -19.29
N ASP A 296 -4.28 3.11 -18.99
CA ASP A 296 -3.93 4.22 -19.88
C ASP A 296 -2.57 4.86 -19.53
N ALA A 297 -1.79 4.31 -18.58
CA ALA A 297 -0.57 4.94 -18.06
C ALA A 297 0.72 4.64 -18.84
N ASP A 298 0.67 3.74 -19.83
CA ASP A 298 1.82 3.38 -20.68
C ASP A 298 2.21 4.45 -21.72
N ASP A 299 1.53 5.59 -21.74
CA ASP A 299 1.88 6.73 -22.61
C ASP A 299 2.94 7.68 -22.01
N ASP A 300 3.48 7.43 -20.80
CA ASP A 300 4.50 8.29 -20.17
C ASP A 300 5.55 7.46 -19.38
N ASP A 301 6.75 7.33 -19.97
CA ASP A 301 7.88 6.48 -19.56
C ASP A 301 8.70 7.01 -18.36
N GLY A 302 9.36 6.10 -17.61
CA GLY A 302 10.48 6.48 -16.74
C GLY A 302 10.79 5.58 -15.52
N ALA A 303 11.25 4.34 -15.73
CA ALA A 303 11.71 3.44 -14.65
C ALA A 303 13.20 3.64 -14.31
N ALA A 304 13.54 3.74 -13.01
CA ALA A 304 14.91 3.63 -12.51
C ALA A 304 15.01 2.52 -11.44
N ARG A 305 15.91 1.56 -11.64
CA ARG A 305 16.14 0.35 -10.81
C ARG A 305 17.61 0.34 -10.31
N GLY A 306 17.86 0.02 -9.05
CA GLY A 306 19.19 -0.15 -8.43
C GLY A 306 19.26 -1.39 -7.50
N ALA A 307 20.45 -2.00 -7.34
CA ALA A 307 20.72 -3.44 -7.15
C ALA A 307 21.54 -3.86 -5.88
N GLY A 308 21.09 -4.85 -5.06
CA GLY A 308 21.79 -5.82 -4.14
C GLY A 308 22.27 -5.39 -2.71
N ASP A 309 22.36 -6.19 -1.60
CA ASP A 309 22.23 -7.63 -1.24
C ASP A 309 22.32 -7.87 0.32
N GLY A 310 21.64 -8.94 0.82
CA GLY A 310 21.93 -9.85 2.00
C GLY A 310 21.70 -9.42 3.49
N GLU A 311 21.22 -10.20 4.49
CA GLU A 311 20.80 -11.62 4.68
C GLU A 311 20.17 -11.92 6.11
N ASN A 312 19.51 -13.11 6.27
CA ASN A 312 19.18 -13.97 7.45
C ASN A 312 17.94 -13.73 8.38
N ALA A 313 17.20 -14.74 8.92
CA ALA A 313 16.95 -16.16 8.64
C ALA A 313 15.69 -16.66 9.43
N GLU A 314 14.55 -16.73 8.75
CA GLU A 314 13.40 -17.65 8.95
C GLU A 314 12.86 -17.97 7.52
N MET A 315 13.83 -18.12 6.62
CA MET A 315 13.81 -17.57 5.26
C MET A 315 14.00 -18.69 4.23
N GLU A 316 14.50 -19.88 4.59
CA GLU A 316 14.92 -20.90 3.63
C GLU A 316 13.82 -21.36 2.65
N SER A 317 12.61 -21.71 3.13
CA SER A 317 11.53 -22.13 2.20
C SER A 317 10.94 -20.97 1.36
N VAL A 318 11.10 -19.74 1.84
CA VAL A 318 10.59 -18.52 1.19
C VAL A 318 11.63 -18.00 0.18
N VAL A 319 12.91 -18.07 0.56
CA VAL A 319 14.08 -17.77 -0.26
C VAL A 319 14.14 -18.70 -1.43
N ASP A 320 13.94 -20.01 -1.25
CA ASP A 320 13.97 -20.92 -2.39
C ASP A 320 12.88 -20.57 -3.42
N ALA A 321 11.67 -20.21 -2.99
CA ALA A 321 10.60 -19.80 -3.90
C ALA A 321 10.94 -18.48 -4.65
N PHE A 322 11.44 -17.46 -3.95
CA PHE A 322 11.77 -16.17 -4.56
C PHE A 322 13.11 -16.15 -5.32
N ALA A 323 14.10 -16.90 -4.86
CA ALA A 323 15.43 -16.99 -5.46
C ALA A 323 15.41 -17.80 -6.75
N ASN A 324 14.66 -18.92 -6.78
CA ASN A 324 14.53 -19.76 -7.97
C ASN A 324 13.57 -19.19 -9.03
N ALA A 325 12.85 -18.10 -8.73
CA ALA A 325 12.03 -17.42 -9.71
C ALA A 325 12.91 -16.85 -10.84
N PRO A 326 12.50 -17.02 -12.13
CA PRO A 326 13.31 -16.64 -13.27
C PRO A 326 13.58 -15.12 -13.28
N SER A 327 14.83 -14.75 -13.54
CA SER A 327 15.21 -13.37 -13.88
C SER A 327 14.79 -13.07 -15.32
N LEU A 328 14.46 -11.81 -15.63
CA LEU A 328 14.33 -11.38 -17.01
C LEU A 328 15.66 -11.61 -17.75
N GLU A 329 15.73 -12.64 -18.58
CA GLU A 329 16.82 -12.78 -19.54
C GLU A 329 16.74 -11.58 -20.50
N THR A 330 17.89 -10.95 -20.73
CA THR A 330 18.04 -9.95 -21.78
C THR A 330 17.48 -10.51 -23.09
N PRO A 331 16.71 -9.74 -23.87
CA PRO A 331 16.16 -10.24 -25.12
C PRO A 331 17.30 -10.77 -26.01
N PRO A 332 17.11 -11.90 -26.72
CA PRO A 332 18.09 -12.37 -27.68
C PRO A 332 18.34 -11.26 -28.70
N ALA A 333 19.62 -11.00 -28.96
CA ALA A 333 20.06 -10.01 -29.93
C ALA A 333 19.24 -10.11 -31.21
N VAL A 334 18.58 -9.01 -31.56
CA VAL A 334 17.84 -8.89 -32.81
C VAL A 334 18.82 -9.16 -33.94
N CYS A 335 18.50 -10.19 -34.72
CA CYS A 335 19.20 -10.63 -35.92
C CYS A 335 19.39 -9.44 -36.87
N SER A 336 20.63 -9.24 -37.31
CA SER A 336 21.07 -8.21 -38.25
C SER A 336 20.17 -8.14 -39.48
N TYR A 337 19.49 -7.01 -39.68
CA TYR A 337 18.90 -6.69 -40.98
C TYR A 337 20.01 -6.26 -41.94
N VAL A 338 20.20 -7.08 -42.96
CA VAL A 338 20.98 -6.78 -44.17
C VAL A 338 20.32 -5.59 -44.88
N ILE A 339 20.97 -4.43 -44.86
CA ILE A 339 20.62 -3.32 -45.74
C ILE A 339 21.22 -3.63 -47.11
N CYS A 340 20.36 -4.01 -48.04
CA CYS A 340 20.65 -4.06 -49.47
C CYS A 340 20.66 -2.61 -49.99
N VAL A 341 21.84 -2.10 -50.35
CA VAL A 341 21.98 -0.80 -51.01
C VAL A 341 21.63 -0.98 -52.49
N ILE A 342 20.50 -0.41 -52.89
CA ILE A 342 20.13 -0.23 -54.29
C ILE A 342 20.94 0.96 -54.82
N SER A 343 21.78 0.70 -55.81
CA SER A 343 22.48 1.72 -56.60
C SER A 343 21.50 2.46 -57.49
N TYR A 344 21.59 3.80 -57.52
CA TYR A 344 21.14 4.60 -58.65
C TYR A 344 22.15 5.72 -58.93
N SER A 345 22.61 5.71 -60.18
CA SER A 345 23.37 6.73 -60.95
C SER A 345 24.86 6.91 -60.63
#